data_AF-A0A366L8A7-F1
#
_entry.id   AF-A0A366L8A7-F1
#
_cell.length_a   1.000
_cell.length_b   1.000
_cell.length_c   1.000
_cell.angle_alpha   90.00
_cell.angle_beta   90.00
_cell.angle_gamma   90.00
#
_symmetry.space_group_name_H-M   'P 1'
#
loop_
_entity.id
_entity.type
_entity.pdbx_description
1 polymer ?
#
loop_
_entity_poly.entity_id
_entity_poly.type
_entity_poly.pdbx_seq_one_letter_code
_entity_poly.pdbx_strand_id
1 'polypeptide(L)'
;MTETTLDQQLNARKFDEAKSMMQNGEKLSKNLQDYQKSSIFDNLIREKQYEMLNMMVKDKTIETDIYEFDNFDKSIFQSIVRNLGNDEEDIIFFQEFITHFDNLNDEVNAKTLLGYLFENGVSLEVIKACIDAGCTTNFKNNAEENYLQQVVKSSFRRYNLNDEQTTDLLKGYIDILINEGIDINEGNIVQETPLITAIKFNKKNLIAHLLENGADPNQTDQEGNSAFFYAVAHSQSENIYDTLRNFASPEFDQVSKKGETLLFEYVRMMSNSESGINFLKKLLNDGADLYQPSTWYSADKTPLDVIAEKQADILAAVLETGQVDINRTDDEGNTLLHKVCAYNVNYEPEKAKETYRKVKLLIENGADITMSNDKDQTALMLASDDNLKIKTVELLMKQS
;
A
#
# COMPACT_ATOMS: atom_id res chain seq x y z
N MET A 1 3.47 -45.40 -45.18
CA MET A 1 4.16 -44.47 -44.27
C MET A 1 3.11 -43.47 -43.86
N THR A 2 2.82 -43.32 -42.57
CA THR A 2 1.96 -42.25 -42.09
C THR A 2 2.66 -40.93 -42.41
N GLU A 3 2.06 -40.10 -43.26
CA GLU A 3 2.50 -38.73 -43.51
C GLU A 3 2.69 -38.04 -42.15
N THR A 4 3.88 -37.48 -41.92
CA THR A 4 4.17 -36.79 -40.66
C THR A 4 3.46 -35.44 -40.70
N THR A 5 2.65 -35.12 -39.70
CA THR A 5 1.88 -33.87 -39.72
C THR A 5 2.74 -32.66 -39.34
N LEU A 6 2.31 -31.46 -39.73
CA LEU A 6 2.99 -30.21 -39.34
C LEU A 6 3.20 -30.13 -37.83
N ASP A 7 2.17 -30.48 -37.03
CA ASP A 7 2.25 -30.46 -35.57
C ASP A 7 3.33 -31.41 -35.04
N GLN A 8 3.50 -32.58 -35.67
CA GLN A 8 4.53 -33.55 -35.27
C GLN A 8 5.94 -33.00 -35.55
N GLN A 9 6.13 -32.31 -36.67
CA GLN A 9 7.42 -31.71 -37.01
C GLN A 9 7.78 -30.54 -36.11
N LEU A 10 6.80 -29.68 -35.81
CA LEU A 10 6.95 -28.57 -34.87
C LEU A 10 7.29 -29.05 -33.46
N ASN A 11 6.58 -30.07 -32.97
CA ASN A 11 6.88 -30.68 -31.67
C ASN A 11 8.24 -31.37 -31.63
N ALA A 12 8.67 -31.96 -32.76
CA ALA A 12 10.00 -32.55 -32.91
C ALA A 12 11.12 -31.51 -33.17
N ARG A 13 10.79 -30.19 -33.19
CA ARG A 13 11.70 -29.08 -33.49
C ARG A 13 12.42 -29.19 -34.84
N LYS A 14 11.75 -29.78 -35.82
CA LYS A 14 12.25 -29.89 -37.20
C LYS A 14 11.74 -28.71 -38.02
N PHE A 15 12.27 -27.52 -37.73
CA PHE A 15 11.72 -26.27 -38.25
C PHE A 15 11.87 -26.10 -39.77
N ASP A 16 12.95 -26.60 -40.39
CA ASP A 16 13.10 -26.54 -41.85
C ASP A 16 12.04 -27.37 -42.60
N GLU A 17 11.78 -28.59 -42.10
CA GLU A 17 10.73 -29.49 -42.63
C GLU A 17 9.36 -28.84 -42.43
N ALA A 18 9.07 -28.35 -41.21
CA ALA A 18 7.81 -27.70 -40.87
C ALA A 18 7.56 -26.42 -41.69
N LYS A 19 8.58 -25.58 -41.89
CA LYS A 19 8.50 -24.37 -42.69
C LYS A 19 8.17 -24.68 -44.15
N SER A 20 8.80 -25.71 -44.71
CA SER A 20 8.50 -26.18 -46.08
C SER A 20 7.04 -26.64 -46.20
N MET A 21 6.53 -27.37 -45.19
CA MET A 21 5.13 -27.80 -45.15
C MET A 21 4.17 -26.61 -45.08
N MET A 22 4.45 -25.61 -44.23
CA MET A 22 3.64 -24.39 -44.15
C MET A 22 3.65 -23.58 -45.46
N GLN A 23 4.79 -23.50 -46.15
CA GLN A 23 4.89 -22.85 -47.46
C GLN A 23 4.07 -23.58 -48.53
N ASN A 24 3.89 -24.90 -48.39
CA ASN A 24 3.02 -25.72 -49.23
C ASN A 24 1.53 -25.65 -48.82
N GLY A 25 1.19 -24.82 -47.83
CA GLY A 25 -0.19 -24.58 -47.37
C GLY A 25 -0.70 -25.56 -46.31
N GLU A 26 0.18 -26.39 -45.74
CA GLU A 26 -0.19 -27.19 -44.56
C GLU A 26 -0.41 -26.31 -43.34
N LYS A 27 -1.44 -26.64 -42.55
CA LYS A 27 -1.84 -25.91 -41.34
C LYS A 27 -1.80 -26.80 -40.12
N LEU A 28 -1.80 -26.20 -38.93
CA LEU A 28 -1.95 -26.94 -37.69
C LEU A 28 -3.26 -27.73 -37.67
N SER A 29 -3.24 -28.89 -37.02
CA SER A 29 -4.45 -29.70 -36.86
C SER A 29 -5.53 -28.93 -36.09
N LYS A 30 -6.76 -28.91 -36.63
CA LYS A 30 -7.91 -28.23 -36.01
C LYS A 30 -8.25 -28.72 -34.59
N ASN A 31 -7.91 -29.96 -34.27
CA ASN A 31 -8.26 -30.62 -33.02
C ASN A 31 -7.13 -30.60 -31.97
N LEU A 32 -6.11 -29.75 -32.14
CA LEU A 32 -5.07 -29.60 -31.12
C LEU A 32 -5.65 -29.04 -29.83
N GLN A 33 -5.29 -29.67 -28.72
CA GLN A 33 -5.59 -29.18 -27.38
C GLN A 33 -4.76 -27.92 -27.07
N ASP A 34 -5.26 -27.05 -26.19
CA ASP A 34 -4.62 -25.77 -25.83
C ASP A 34 -3.15 -25.96 -25.40
N TYR A 35 -2.86 -26.98 -24.58
CA TYR A 35 -1.49 -27.26 -24.13
C TYR A 35 -0.55 -27.67 -25.28
N GLN A 36 -1.07 -28.30 -26.33
CA GLN A 36 -0.28 -28.68 -27.50
C GLN A 36 0.04 -27.45 -28.34
N LYS A 37 -0.94 -26.57 -28.55
CA LYS A 37 -0.73 -25.29 -29.23
C LYS A 37 0.27 -24.43 -28.47
N SER A 38 0.09 -24.28 -27.15
CA SER A 38 1.01 -23.53 -26.29
C SER A 38 2.43 -24.12 -26.35
N SER A 39 2.60 -25.44 -26.31
CA SER A 39 3.91 -26.09 -26.46
C SER A 39 4.57 -25.79 -27.82
N ILE A 40 3.79 -25.76 -28.91
CA ILE A 40 4.29 -25.39 -30.24
C ILE A 40 4.77 -23.94 -30.22
N PHE A 41 3.94 -23.01 -29.75
CA PHE A 41 4.28 -21.59 -29.66
C PHE A 41 5.49 -21.33 -28.76
N ASP A 42 5.57 -22.00 -27.60
CA ASP A 42 6.70 -21.92 -26.69
C ASP A 42 8.02 -22.31 -27.39
N ASN A 43 8.00 -23.41 -28.16
CA ASN A 43 9.19 -23.84 -28.91
C ASN A 43 9.53 -22.87 -30.05
N LEU A 44 8.54 -22.35 -30.77
CA LEU A 44 8.77 -21.40 -31.86
C LEU A 44 9.40 -20.10 -31.36
N ILE A 45 8.90 -19.54 -30.26
CA ILE A 45 9.45 -18.31 -29.67
C ILE A 45 10.85 -18.56 -29.12
N ARG A 46 11.05 -19.64 -28.36
CA ARG A 46 12.37 -19.98 -27.76
C ARG A 46 13.47 -20.19 -28.79
N GLU A 47 13.11 -20.77 -29.94
CA GLU A 47 14.03 -21.07 -31.04
C GLU A 47 13.98 -19.99 -32.13
N LYS A 48 13.38 -18.82 -31.83
CA LYS A 48 13.28 -17.62 -32.69
C LYS A 48 12.73 -17.86 -34.09
N GLN A 49 11.77 -18.78 -34.22
CA GLN A 49 11.10 -19.12 -35.46
C GLN A 49 9.97 -18.13 -35.80
N TYR A 50 10.28 -16.83 -35.76
CA TYR A 50 9.31 -15.74 -35.90
C TYR A 50 8.61 -15.72 -37.26
N GLU A 51 9.31 -16.09 -38.34
CA GLU A 51 8.70 -16.19 -39.66
C GLU A 51 7.52 -17.18 -39.67
N MET A 52 7.65 -18.29 -38.94
CA MET A 52 6.57 -19.28 -38.82
C MET A 52 5.40 -18.73 -38.01
N LEU A 53 5.64 -17.95 -36.96
CA LEU A 53 4.57 -17.26 -36.23
C LEU A 53 3.82 -16.27 -37.13
N ASN A 54 4.55 -15.49 -37.94
CA ASN A 54 3.94 -14.58 -38.92
C ASN A 54 3.14 -15.31 -40.00
N MET A 55 3.58 -16.51 -40.42
CA MET A 55 2.78 -17.36 -41.31
C MET A 55 1.49 -17.84 -40.63
N MET A 56 1.53 -18.19 -39.34
CA MET A 56 0.37 -18.60 -38.55
C MET A 56 -0.62 -17.46 -38.30
N VAL A 57 -0.17 -16.21 -38.26
CA VAL A 57 -1.05 -15.03 -38.28
C VAL A 57 -1.75 -14.93 -39.65
N LYS A 58 -0.97 -14.97 -40.75
CA LYS A 58 -1.51 -14.83 -42.12
C LYS A 58 -2.55 -15.89 -42.47
N ASP A 59 -2.40 -17.10 -41.96
CA ASP A 59 -3.31 -18.20 -42.26
C ASP A 59 -4.44 -18.38 -41.24
N LYS A 60 -4.52 -17.48 -40.24
CA LYS A 60 -5.49 -17.43 -39.13
C LYS A 60 -5.41 -18.59 -38.14
N THR A 61 -4.25 -19.22 -38.02
CA THR A 61 -3.98 -20.20 -36.96
C THR A 61 -3.79 -19.52 -35.61
N ILE A 62 -3.16 -18.35 -35.60
CA ILE A 62 -3.12 -17.44 -34.45
C ILE A 62 -4.32 -16.49 -34.59
N GLU A 63 -5.17 -16.47 -33.57
CA GLU A 63 -6.25 -15.51 -33.45
C GLU A 63 -5.66 -14.12 -33.13
N THR A 64 -6.10 -13.11 -33.86
CA THR A 64 -5.63 -11.73 -33.78
C THR A 64 -6.68 -10.76 -33.25
N ASP A 65 -7.94 -11.20 -33.18
CA ASP A 65 -8.99 -10.50 -32.45
C ASP A 65 -8.84 -10.80 -30.96
N ILE A 66 -8.38 -9.82 -30.19
CA ILE A 66 -8.17 -9.94 -28.74
C ILE A 66 -9.48 -10.27 -28.03
N TYR A 67 -10.60 -9.74 -28.51
CA TYR A 67 -11.92 -9.94 -27.90
C TYR A 67 -12.41 -11.39 -28.02
N GLU A 68 -11.90 -12.16 -28.99
CA GLU A 68 -12.22 -13.59 -29.15
C GLU A 68 -11.45 -14.48 -28.16
N PHE A 69 -10.50 -13.94 -27.39
CA PHE A 69 -9.83 -14.72 -26.37
C PHE A 69 -10.72 -14.98 -25.14
N ASP A 70 -10.83 -16.25 -24.76
CA ASP A 70 -11.40 -16.61 -23.45
C ASP A 70 -10.53 -16.10 -22.29
N ASN A 71 -9.21 -16.10 -22.48
CA ASN A 71 -8.19 -15.72 -21.49
C ASN A 71 -6.82 -15.54 -22.20
N PHE A 72 -6.06 -14.51 -21.87
CA PHE A 72 -4.67 -14.34 -22.33
C PHE A 72 -3.78 -15.55 -22.01
N ASP A 73 -4.02 -16.26 -20.91
CA ASP A 73 -3.30 -17.49 -20.56
C ASP A 73 -3.54 -18.67 -21.52
N LYS A 74 -4.51 -18.57 -22.43
CA LYS A 74 -4.72 -19.56 -23.50
C LYS A 74 -4.35 -19.04 -24.88
N SER A 75 -3.80 -17.82 -24.94
CA SER A 75 -3.41 -17.15 -26.17
C SER A 75 -1.91 -17.30 -26.45
N ILE A 76 -1.47 -16.80 -27.61
CA ILE A 76 -0.05 -16.66 -27.95
C ILE A 76 0.72 -15.79 -26.93
N PHE A 77 0.04 -14.84 -26.27
CA PHE A 77 0.66 -13.92 -25.31
C PHE A 77 1.20 -14.65 -24.08
N GLN A 78 0.63 -15.78 -23.69
CA GLN A 78 1.21 -16.60 -22.62
C GLN A 78 2.59 -17.14 -23.02
N SER A 79 2.73 -17.60 -24.26
CA SER A 79 4.01 -18.09 -24.78
C SER A 79 5.02 -16.96 -24.95
N ILE A 80 4.57 -15.76 -25.31
CA ILE A 80 5.39 -14.53 -25.34
C ILE A 80 5.90 -14.21 -23.93
N VAL A 81 5.02 -14.10 -22.95
CA VAL A 81 5.38 -13.83 -21.54
C VAL A 81 6.45 -14.80 -21.02
N ARG A 82 6.31 -16.09 -21.35
CA ARG A 82 7.17 -17.17 -20.87
C ARG A 82 8.53 -17.23 -21.56
N ASN A 83 8.58 -16.99 -22.87
CA ASN A 83 9.73 -17.38 -23.69
C ASN A 83 10.36 -16.25 -24.50
N LEU A 84 9.68 -15.12 -24.71
CA LEU A 84 10.25 -14.01 -25.45
C LEU A 84 11.43 -13.43 -24.63
N GLY A 85 12.59 -13.32 -25.28
CA GLY A 85 13.74 -12.68 -24.68
C GLY A 85 13.63 -11.16 -24.71
N ASN A 86 14.77 -10.49 -24.55
CA ASN A 86 14.87 -9.04 -24.54
C ASN A 86 16.04 -8.53 -25.40
N ASP A 87 16.56 -9.36 -26.31
CA ASP A 87 17.53 -8.91 -27.29
C ASP A 87 16.87 -8.17 -28.46
N GLU A 88 17.69 -7.51 -29.28
CA GLU A 88 17.21 -6.68 -30.39
C GLU A 88 16.28 -7.45 -31.35
N GLU A 89 16.57 -8.73 -31.60
CA GLU A 89 15.79 -9.58 -32.50
C GLU A 89 14.41 -9.90 -31.89
N ASP A 90 14.35 -10.25 -30.61
CA ASP A 90 13.09 -10.50 -29.88
C ASP A 90 12.18 -9.26 -29.90
N ILE A 91 12.76 -8.08 -29.64
CA ILE A 91 11.99 -6.84 -29.56
C ILE A 91 11.50 -6.38 -30.93
N ILE A 92 12.34 -6.46 -31.98
CA ILE A 92 11.91 -6.15 -33.36
C ILE A 92 10.77 -7.09 -33.76
N PHE A 93 10.90 -8.39 -33.48
CA PHE A 93 9.83 -9.35 -33.74
C PHE A 93 8.54 -8.93 -33.03
N PHE A 94 8.59 -8.65 -31.72
CA PHE A 94 7.38 -8.34 -30.97
C PHE A 94 6.73 -7.05 -31.43
N GLN A 95 7.53 -6.01 -31.74
CA GLN A 95 7.06 -4.74 -32.31
C GLN A 95 6.31 -4.94 -33.62
N GLU A 96 6.82 -5.77 -34.54
CA GLU A 96 6.10 -6.07 -35.79
C GLU A 96 4.89 -6.97 -35.54
N PHE A 97 5.04 -8.01 -34.72
CA PHE A 97 4.04 -9.02 -34.46
C PHE A 97 2.76 -8.41 -33.88
N ILE A 98 2.88 -7.53 -32.89
CA ILE A 98 1.73 -6.94 -32.19
C ILE A 98 0.87 -6.05 -33.10
N THR A 99 1.43 -5.50 -34.19
CA THR A 99 0.65 -4.68 -35.15
C THR A 99 -0.40 -5.46 -35.93
N HIS A 100 -0.37 -6.79 -35.87
CA HIS A 100 -1.36 -7.64 -36.53
C HIS A 100 -2.65 -7.82 -35.73
N PHE A 101 -2.74 -7.29 -34.49
CA PHE A 101 -3.90 -7.43 -33.63
C PHE A 101 -4.81 -6.21 -33.74
N ASP A 102 -6.12 -6.44 -33.95
CA ASP A 102 -7.06 -5.40 -34.36
C ASP A 102 -7.53 -4.48 -33.21
N ASN A 103 -7.53 -4.99 -31.98
CA ASN A 103 -8.16 -4.39 -30.81
C ASN A 103 -7.30 -4.54 -29.54
N LEU A 104 -6.07 -4.02 -29.60
CA LEU A 104 -5.04 -4.07 -28.53
C LEU A 104 -5.52 -3.68 -27.13
N ASN A 105 -6.55 -2.84 -27.04
CA ASN A 105 -7.05 -2.26 -25.80
C ASN A 105 -8.35 -2.90 -25.28
N ASP A 106 -8.89 -3.89 -25.99
CA ASP A 106 -10.08 -4.60 -25.53
C ASP A 106 -9.78 -5.42 -24.26
N GLU A 107 -10.80 -5.52 -23.42
CA GLU A 107 -10.71 -6.24 -22.16
C GLU A 107 -11.07 -7.72 -22.34
N VAL A 108 -10.17 -8.59 -21.85
CA VAL A 108 -10.38 -10.02 -21.69
C VAL A 108 -10.38 -10.33 -20.20
N ASN A 109 -11.54 -10.71 -19.65
CA ASN A 109 -11.74 -10.92 -18.20
C ASN A 109 -11.28 -9.73 -17.33
N ALA A 110 -11.72 -8.52 -17.69
CA ALA A 110 -11.39 -7.25 -17.01
C ALA A 110 -9.88 -6.88 -17.04
N LYS A 111 -9.15 -7.39 -18.04
CA LYS A 111 -7.75 -7.08 -18.28
C LYS A 111 -7.55 -6.76 -19.74
N THR A 112 -6.87 -5.67 -20.02
CA THR A 112 -6.28 -5.37 -21.33
C THR A 112 -5.02 -6.21 -21.57
N LEU A 113 -4.53 -6.26 -22.81
CA LEU A 113 -3.22 -6.87 -23.10
C LEU A 113 -2.07 -6.21 -22.30
N LEU A 114 -2.02 -4.88 -22.25
CA LEU A 114 -0.97 -4.16 -21.52
C LEU A 114 -0.98 -4.49 -20.01
N GLY A 115 -2.15 -4.52 -19.40
CA GLY A 115 -2.33 -4.98 -18.02
C GLY A 115 -1.85 -6.41 -17.79
N TYR A 116 -2.17 -7.34 -18.71
CA TYR A 116 -1.66 -8.70 -18.64
C TYR A 116 -0.13 -8.76 -18.70
N LEU A 117 0.51 -7.94 -19.54
CA LEU A 117 1.97 -7.87 -19.63
C LEU A 117 2.62 -7.34 -18.34
N PHE A 118 2.06 -6.28 -17.75
CA PHE A 118 2.52 -5.77 -16.45
C PHE A 118 2.42 -6.81 -15.34
N GLU A 119 1.27 -7.49 -15.23
CA GLU A 119 1.05 -8.52 -14.20
C GLU A 119 2.01 -9.71 -14.33
N ASN A 120 2.53 -9.95 -15.53
CA ASN A 120 3.45 -11.06 -15.80
C ASN A 120 4.93 -10.65 -15.77
N GLY A 121 5.23 -9.39 -15.49
CA GLY A 121 6.61 -8.94 -15.28
C GLY A 121 7.49 -9.07 -16.54
N VAL A 122 6.97 -8.78 -17.73
CA VAL A 122 7.80 -8.77 -18.96
C VAL A 122 8.85 -7.65 -18.96
N SER A 123 9.83 -7.65 -19.85
CA SER A 123 10.85 -6.60 -19.83
C SER A 123 10.27 -5.21 -20.14
N LEU A 124 11.00 -4.16 -19.77
CA LEU A 124 10.59 -2.78 -20.05
C LEU A 124 10.45 -2.53 -21.56
N GLU A 125 11.28 -3.18 -22.37
CA GLU A 125 11.27 -3.07 -23.83
C GLU A 125 10.00 -3.66 -24.42
N VAL A 126 9.50 -4.78 -23.89
CA VAL A 126 8.23 -5.38 -24.32
C VAL A 126 7.04 -4.47 -23.97
N ILE A 127 7.04 -3.86 -22.78
CA ILE A 127 6.01 -2.88 -22.41
C ILE A 127 6.02 -1.69 -23.36
N LYS A 128 7.20 -1.10 -23.62
CA LYS A 128 7.35 0.02 -24.56
C LYS A 128 6.89 -0.36 -25.97
N ALA A 129 7.26 -1.54 -26.45
CA ALA A 129 6.82 -2.04 -27.75
C ALA A 129 5.29 -2.18 -27.87
N CYS A 130 4.59 -2.60 -26.81
CA CYS A 130 3.12 -2.62 -26.78
C CYS A 130 2.57 -1.18 -26.88
N ILE A 131 3.09 -0.26 -26.08
CA ILE A 131 2.66 1.15 -26.07
C ILE A 131 2.89 1.79 -27.44
N ASP A 132 4.07 1.62 -28.03
CA ASP A 132 4.43 2.10 -29.38
C ASP A 132 3.50 1.55 -30.47
N ALA A 133 2.98 0.34 -30.27
CA ALA A 133 2.02 -0.29 -31.17
C ALA A 133 0.57 0.17 -30.98
N GLY A 134 0.27 0.97 -29.95
CA GLY A 134 -1.05 1.53 -29.68
C GLY A 134 -1.76 0.99 -28.44
N CYS A 135 -1.08 0.23 -27.58
CA CYS A 135 -1.60 -0.10 -26.26
C CYS A 135 -1.73 1.17 -25.40
N THR A 136 -2.94 1.53 -24.98
CA THR A 136 -3.20 2.75 -24.20
C THR A 136 -2.94 2.55 -22.71
N THR A 137 -2.38 3.55 -22.04
CA THR A 137 -2.06 3.54 -20.60
C THR A 137 -3.20 4.04 -19.70
N ASN A 138 -4.28 4.56 -20.27
CA ASN A 138 -5.38 5.19 -19.54
C ASN A 138 -6.46 4.21 -19.03
N PHE A 139 -6.24 2.90 -19.14
CA PHE A 139 -7.16 1.90 -18.64
C PHE A 139 -7.31 2.00 -17.11
N LYS A 140 -8.55 1.79 -16.65
CA LYS A 140 -8.88 1.62 -15.23
C LYS A 140 -9.74 0.38 -15.05
N ASN A 141 -9.44 -0.42 -14.05
CA ASN A 141 -10.27 -1.58 -13.71
C ASN A 141 -11.55 -1.16 -12.98
N ASN A 142 -12.37 -2.14 -12.57
CA ASN A 142 -13.63 -1.90 -11.85
C ASN A 142 -13.47 -1.21 -10.47
N ALA A 143 -12.27 -1.17 -9.91
CA ALA A 143 -11.95 -0.42 -8.70
C ALA A 143 -11.41 0.99 -9.00
N GLU A 144 -11.51 1.44 -10.26
CA GLU A 144 -10.91 2.66 -10.81
C GLU A 144 -9.38 2.72 -10.65
N GLU A 145 -8.72 1.58 -10.55
CA GLU A 145 -7.27 1.51 -10.45
C GLU A 145 -6.65 1.61 -11.85
N ASN A 146 -5.87 2.67 -12.08
CA ASN A 146 -5.01 2.78 -13.26
C ASN A 146 -3.84 1.76 -13.19
N TYR A 147 -3.03 1.65 -14.25
CA TYR A 147 -1.90 0.72 -14.25
C TYR A 147 -0.87 1.02 -13.17
N LEU A 148 -0.67 2.28 -12.79
CA LEU A 148 0.30 2.65 -11.76
C LEU A 148 -0.08 1.98 -10.43
N GLN A 149 -1.35 2.06 -10.04
CA GLN A 149 -1.86 1.38 -8.85
C GLN A 149 -1.71 -0.14 -8.95
N GLN A 150 -2.06 -0.70 -10.10
CA GLN A 150 -2.00 -2.15 -10.34
C GLN A 150 -0.56 -2.66 -10.24
N VAL A 151 0.40 -1.93 -10.82
CA VAL A 151 1.84 -2.22 -10.74
C VAL A 151 2.33 -2.16 -9.30
N VAL A 152 1.94 -1.16 -8.51
CA VAL A 152 2.31 -1.06 -7.09
C VAL A 152 1.74 -2.25 -6.29
N LYS A 153 0.50 -2.69 -6.56
CA LYS A 153 -0.11 -3.86 -5.91
C LYS A 153 0.50 -5.18 -6.36
N SER A 154 1.03 -5.24 -7.57
CA SER A 154 1.46 -6.47 -8.22
C SER A 154 2.48 -7.22 -7.36
N SER A 155 2.32 -8.54 -7.36
CA SER A 155 3.19 -9.47 -6.63
C SER A 155 3.47 -10.67 -7.52
N PHE A 156 4.03 -10.42 -8.70
CA PHE A 156 4.48 -11.49 -9.57
C PHE A 156 5.86 -11.99 -9.11
N ARG A 157 6.02 -13.32 -9.11
CA ARG A 157 7.32 -13.97 -8.95
C ARG A 157 7.69 -14.63 -10.26
N ARG A 158 8.60 -14.01 -11.00
CA ARG A 158 9.32 -14.72 -12.06
C ARG A 158 10.38 -15.57 -11.39
N TYR A 159 10.45 -16.86 -11.71
CA TYR A 159 11.47 -17.77 -11.18
C TYR A 159 12.91 -17.28 -11.41
N ASN A 160 13.10 -16.33 -12.34
CA ASN A 160 14.40 -15.82 -12.76
C ASN A 160 14.74 -14.42 -12.22
N LEU A 161 13.85 -13.77 -11.46
CA LEU A 161 14.13 -12.46 -10.85
C LEU A 161 14.28 -12.61 -9.34
N ASN A 162 15.33 -12.00 -8.78
CA ASN A 162 15.43 -11.81 -7.34
C ASN A 162 14.63 -10.58 -6.87
N ASP A 163 14.56 -10.33 -5.57
CA ASP A 163 13.77 -9.22 -5.00
C ASP A 163 14.26 -7.83 -5.46
N GLU A 164 15.56 -7.66 -5.67
CA GLU A 164 16.16 -6.41 -6.18
C GLU A 164 15.77 -6.17 -7.63
N GLN A 165 15.96 -7.17 -8.50
CA GLN A 165 15.57 -7.08 -9.90
C GLN A 165 14.06 -6.90 -10.08
N THR A 166 13.25 -7.51 -9.22
CA THR A 166 11.80 -7.31 -9.22
C THR A 166 11.46 -5.87 -8.82
N THR A 167 12.15 -5.34 -7.81
CA THR A 167 11.99 -3.94 -7.39
C THR A 167 12.36 -2.98 -8.52
N ASP A 168 13.49 -3.18 -9.18
CA ASP A 168 13.96 -2.33 -10.29
C ASP A 168 13.02 -2.39 -11.50
N LEU A 169 12.47 -3.56 -11.80
CA LEU A 169 11.47 -3.71 -12.85
C LEU A 169 10.19 -2.93 -12.52
N LEU A 170 9.69 -3.03 -11.28
CA LEU A 170 8.51 -2.27 -10.84
C LEU A 170 8.75 -0.76 -10.88
N LYS A 171 9.94 -0.30 -10.50
CA LYS A 171 10.34 1.11 -10.65
C LYS A 171 10.35 1.54 -12.12
N GLY A 172 10.93 0.73 -13.00
CA GLY A 172 10.91 1.00 -14.44
C GLY A 172 9.50 1.04 -15.04
N TYR A 173 8.57 0.22 -14.54
CA TYR A 173 7.16 0.31 -14.93
C TYR A 173 6.52 1.62 -14.45
N ILE A 174 6.75 2.01 -13.19
CA ILE A 174 6.30 3.29 -12.65
C ILE A 174 6.81 4.45 -13.52
N ASP A 175 8.09 4.43 -13.88
CA ASP A 175 8.71 5.46 -14.72
C ASP A 175 8.08 5.54 -16.10
N ILE A 176 7.84 4.39 -16.76
CA ILE A 176 7.15 4.35 -18.06
C ILE A 176 5.76 5.00 -17.92
N LEU A 177 4.97 4.58 -16.94
CA LEU A 177 3.60 5.04 -16.77
C LEU A 177 3.51 6.55 -16.49
N ILE A 178 4.43 7.10 -15.70
CA ILE A 178 4.52 8.54 -15.45
C ILE A 178 4.91 9.30 -16.71
N ASN A 179 5.87 8.77 -17.49
CA ASN A 179 6.26 9.38 -18.77
C ASN A 179 5.12 9.37 -19.80
N GLU A 180 4.22 8.38 -19.73
CA GLU A 180 2.98 8.32 -20.52
C GLU A 180 1.86 9.21 -19.95
N GLY A 181 2.14 10.01 -18.92
CA GLY A 181 1.23 11.03 -18.40
C GLY A 181 0.22 10.52 -17.37
N ILE A 182 0.42 9.33 -16.80
CA ILE A 182 -0.37 8.90 -15.64
C ILE A 182 -0.04 9.79 -14.45
N ASP A 183 -1.07 10.35 -13.82
CA ASP A 183 -0.92 11.15 -12.61
C ASP A 183 -0.56 10.25 -11.42
N ILE A 184 0.60 10.51 -10.81
CA ILE A 184 1.14 9.76 -9.67
C ILE A 184 0.28 9.89 -8.40
N ASN A 185 -0.61 10.88 -8.38
CA ASN A 185 -1.51 11.20 -7.28
C ASN A 185 -2.96 10.79 -7.55
N GLU A 186 -3.25 10.22 -8.73
CA GLU A 186 -4.61 9.78 -9.05
C GLU A 186 -5.05 8.64 -8.13
N GLY A 187 -6.10 8.88 -7.36
CA GLY A 187 -6.70 7.88 -6.50
C GLY A 187 -7.65 6.94 -7.24
N ASN A 188 -7.84 5.74 -6.68
CA ASN A 188 -8.84 4.78 -7.15
C ASN A 188 -10.28 5.17 -6.71
N ILE A 189 -11.25 4.24 -6.78
CA ILE A 189 -12.67 4.51 -6.46
C ILE A 189 -12.88 4.98 -4.99
N VAL A 190 -11.96 4.65 -4.09
CA VAL A 190 -11.93 5.13 -2.70
C VAL A 190 -10.88 6.21 -2.48
N GLN A 191 -10.46 6.90 -3.54
CA GLN A 191 -9.42 7.93 -3.57
C GLN A 191 -8.05 7.46 -3.01
N GLU A 192 -7.81 6.15 -2.92
CA GLU A 192 -6.53 5.62 -2.45
C GLU A 192 -5.45 5.90 -3.50
N THR A 193 -4.46 6.72 -3.15
CA THR A 193 -3.33 7.07 -4.04
C THR A 193 -2.31 5.94 -4.14
N PRO A 194 -1.47 5.89 -5.21
CA PRO A 194 -0.43 4.88 -5.36
C PRO A 194 0.49 4.78 -4.14
N LEU A 195 0.79 5.93 -3.51
CA LEU A 195 1.61 6.00 -2.30
C LEU A 195 0.92 5.34 -1.09
N ILE A 196 -0.38 5.57 -0.88
CA ILE A 196 -1.16 4.90 0.18
C ILE A 196 -1.21 3.40 -0.07
N THR A 197 -1.45 2.97 -1.31
CA THR A 197 -1.40 1.55 -1.69
C THR A 197 -0.03 0.93 -1.37
N ALA A 198 1.07 1.59 -1.71
CA ALA A 198 2.41 1.08 -1.42
C ALA A 198 2.62 0.81 0.07
N ILE A 199 2.11 1.69 0.95
CA ILE A 199 2.18 1.51 2.41
C ILE A 199 1.31 0.33 2.86
N LYS A 200 0.05 0.26 2.42
CA LYS A 200 -0.90 -0.81 2.82
C LYS A 200 -0.43 -2.20 2.38
N PHE A 201 0.23 -2.30 1.23
CA PHE A 201 0.78 -3.55 0.70
C PHE A 201 2.24 -3.79 1.11
N ASN A 202 2.79 -2.97 2.03
CA ASN A 202 4.14 -3.07 2.56
C ASN A 202 5.23 -3.07 1.46
N LYS A 203 5.02 -2.29 0.40
CA LYS A 203 5.93 -2.11 -0.74
C LYS A 203 6.99 -1.05 -0.42
N LYS A 204 7.73 -1.24 0.68
CA LYS A 204 8.70 -0.26 1.20
C LYS A 204 9.69 0.25 0.15
N ASN A 205 10.14 -0.64 -0.73
CA ASN A 205 11.12 -0.31 -1.77
C ASN A 205 10.58 0.63 -2.87
N LEU A 206 9.26 0.80 -2.97
CA LEU A 206 8.61 1.69 -3.95
C LEU A 206 8.24 3.04 -3.34
N ILE A 207 8.16 3.16 -2.01
CA ILE A 207 7.72 4.39 -1.33
C ILE A 207 8.62 5.57 -1.71
N ALA A 208 9.94 5.41 -1.57
CA ALA A 208 10.90 6.45 -1.93
C ALA A 208 10.80 6.83 -3.42
N HIS A 209 10.68 5.84 -4.31
CA HIS A 209 10.58 6.05 -5.75
C HIS A 209 9.32 6.82 -6.15
N LEU A 210 8.18 6.54 -5.52
CA LEU A 210 6.94 7.29 -5.74
C LEU A 210 7.08 8.75 -5.28
N LEU A 211 7.68 8.97 -4.10
CA LEU A 211 7.91 10.32 -3.58
C LEU A 211 8.88 11.13 -4.44
N GLU A 212 9.96 10.51 -4.92
CA GLU A 212 10.93 11.11 -5.84
C GLU A 212 10.29 11.57 -7.16
N ASN A 213 9.21 10.89 -7.56
CA ASN A 213 8.42 11.24 -8.74
C ASN A 213 7.21 12.15 -8.44
N GLY A 214 7.13 12.73 -7.23
CA GLY A 214 6.13 13.76 -6.91
C GLY A 214 4.82 13.24 -6.30
N ALA A 215 4.79 12.01 -5.77
CA ALA A 215 3.67 11.56 -4.96
C ALA A 215 3.51 12.44 -3.70
N ASP A 216 2.29 12.91 -3.44
CA ASP A 216 1.96 13.74 -2.28
C ASP A 216 1.58 12.87 -1.07
N PRO A 217 2.37 12.88 0.02
CA PRO A 217 2.06 12.11 1.22
C PRO A 217 0.91 12.67 2.07
N ASN A 218 0.44 13.90 1.80
CA ASN A 218 -0.69 14.53 2.50
C ASN A 218 -2.03 14.33 1.79
N GLN A 219 -2.04 13.92 0.52
CA GLN A 219 -3.28 13.59 -0.15
C GLN A 219 -3.99 12.44 0.55
N THR A 220 -5.28 12.65 0.84
CA THR A 220 -6.11 11.69 1.57
C THR A 220 -6.87 10.78 0.65
N ASP A 221 -7.13 9.57 1.15
CA ASP A 221 -8.17 8.71 0.61
C ASP A 221 -9.58 9.22 0.95
N GLN A 222 -10.59 8.45 0.53
CA GLN A 222 -11.99 8.74 0.78
C GLN A 222 -12.33 8.74 2.28
N GLU A 223 -11.54 8.09 3.13
CA GLU A 223 -11.72 8.09 4.58
C GLU A 223 -11.02 9.28 5.27
N GLY A 224 -10.40 10.18 4.51
CA GLY A 224 -9.65 11.32 5.04
C GLY A 224 -8.29 10.93 5.60
N ASN A 225 -7.77 9.74 5.26
CA ASN A 225 -6.48 9.25 5.76
C ASN A 225 -5.39 9.48 4.71
N SER A 226 -4.31 10.18 5.09
CA SER A 226 -3.14 10.42 4.26
C SER A 226 -2.10 9.30 4.36
N ALA A 227 -1.04 9.34 3.54
CA ALA A 227 0.07 8.39 3.65
C ALA A 227 0.73 8.45 5.05
N PHE A 228 0.85 9.65 5.64
CA PHE A 228 1.31 9.82 7.01
C PHE A 228 0.42 9.11 8.01
N PHE A 229 -0.91 9.20 7.86
CA PHE A 229 -1.85 8.48 8.73
C PHE A 229 -1.59 6.97 8.70
N TYR A 230 -1.49 6.37 7.51
CA TYR A 230 -1.21 4.94 7.37
C TYR A 230 0.16 4.52 7.92
N ALA A 231 1.19 5.35 7.72
CA ALA A 231 2.53 5.12 8.24
C ALA A 231 2.54 5.11 9.78
N VAL A 232 1.80 6.04 10.40
CA VAL A 232 1.84 6.26 11.85
C VAL A 232 0.81 5.40 12.58
N ALA A 233 -0.47 5.51 12.24
CA ALA A 233 -1.56 4.87 12.97
C ALA A 233 -1.69 3.36 12.70
N HIS A 234 -1.59 2.95 11.43
CA HIS A 234 -1.84 1.56 11.03
C HIS A 234 -0.58 0.70 11.00
N SER A 235 0.51 1.19 10.41
CA SER A 235 1.76 0.42 10.33
C SER A 235 2.73 0.69 11.48
N GLN A 236 2.53 1.77 12.25
CA GLN A 236 3.40 2.22 13.34
C GLN A 236 4.89 2.20 12.96
N SER A 237 5.19 2.58 11.71
CA SER A 237 6.52 2.47 11.13
C SER A 237 7.22 3.82 11.07
N GLU A 238 8.08 4.08 12.05
CA GLU A 238 8.92 5.27 12.09
C GLU A 238 9.78 5.41 10.82
N ASN A 239 10.26 4.30 10.25
CA ASN A 239 11.04 4.33 9.01
C ASN A 239 10.23 4.80 7.79
N ILE A 240 8.96 4.38 7.66
CA ILE A 240 8.10 4.89 6.60
C ILE A 240 7.81 6.37 6.85
N TYR A 241 7.46 6.74 8.09
CA TYR A 241 7.24 8.13 8.48
C TYR A 241 8.41 9.04 8.12
N ASP A 242 9.64 8.64 8.46
CA ASP A 242 10.86 9.39 8.13
C ASP A 242 11.06 9.52 6.62
N THR A 243 10.75 8.47 5.87
CA THR A 243 10.82 8.51 4.41
C THR A 243 9.84 9.55 3.85
N LEU A 244 8.58 9.53 4.28
CA LEU A 244 7.57 10.53 3.88
C LEU A 244 8.02 11.95 4.27
N ARG A 245 8.56 12.09 5.49
CA ARG A 245 8.97 13.38 6.05
C ARG A 245 10.11 14.06 5.30
N ASN A 246 10.94 13.29 4.61
CA ASN A 246 11.98 13.86 3.75
C ASN A 246 11.41 14.65 2.56
N PHE A 247 10.13 14.47 2.22
CA PHE A 247 9.49 15.11 1.07
C PHE A 247 8.42 16.14 1.47
N ALA A 248 7.70 15.93 2.59
CA ALA A 248 6.71 16.88 3.09
C ALA A 248 6.58 16.84 4.62
N SER A 249 5.99 17.87 5.21
CA SER A 249 5.58 17.83 6.62
C SER A 249 4.16 17.26 6.75
N PRO A 250 3.87 16.42 7.77
CA PRO A 250 2.53 15.90 8.01
C PRO A 250 1.55 17.02 8.39
N GLU A 251 0.33 16.96 7.86
CA GLU A 251 -0.81 17.78 8.30
C GLU A 251 -1.42 17.16 9.57
N PHE A 252 -0.88 17.51 10.74
CA PHE A 252 -1.33 16.93 12.02
C PHE A 252 -2.77 17.29 12.41
N ASP A 253 -3.30 18.40 11.88
CA ASP A 253 -4.64 18.89 12.14
C ASP A 253 -5.72 18.22 11.27
N GLN A 254 -5.31 17.49 10.25
CA GLN A 254 -6.19 16.70 9.40
C GLN A 254 -6.88 15.59 10.20
N VAL A 255 -8.18 15.42 9.96
CA VAL A 255 -9.01 14.38 10.59
C VAL A 255 -9.60 13.45 9.55
N SER A 256 -9.69 12.17 9.92
CA SER A 256 -10.43 11.18 9.14
C SER A 256 -11.93 11.52 9.10
N LYS A 257 -12.70 10.82 8.27
CA LYS A 257 -14.17 10.89 8.26
C LYS A 257 -14.83 10.55 9.61
N LYS A 258 -14.13 9.84 10.48
CA LYS A 258 -14.58 9.55 11.84
C LYS A 258 -14.24 10.67 12.83
N GLY A 259 -13.59 11.73 12.37
CA GLY A 259 -13.11 12.82 13.21
C GLY A 259 -11.87 12.44 14.01
N GLU A 260 -11.03 11.52 13.53
CA GLU A 260 -9.83 11.04 14.23
C GLU A 260 -8.57 11.70 13.67
N THR A 261 -7.73 12.28 14.52
CA THR A 261 -6.40 12.78 14.14
C THR A 261 -5.40 11.62 14.08
N LEU A 262 -4.32 11.83 13.32
CA LEU A 262 -3.21 10.88 13.24
C LEU A 262 -2.61 10.56 14.62
N LEU A 263 -2.41 11.58 15.47
CA LEU A 263 -1.83 11.37 16.80
C LEU A 263 -2.80 10.62 17.72
N PHE A 264 -4.09 10.94 17.67
CA PHE A 264 -5.10 10.26 18.48
C PHE A 264 -5.12 8.76 18.18
N GLU A 265 -5.19 8.40 16.89
CA GLU A 265 -5.24 7.00 16.48
C GLU A 265 -3.95 6.25 16.81
N TYR A 266 -2.79 6.89 16.62
CA TYR A 266 -1.51 6.34 17.03
C TYR A 266 -1.45 6.04 18.52
N VAL A 267 -1.78 7.02 19.37
CA VAL A 267 -1.79 6.85 20.83
C VAL A 267 -2.76 5.75 21.22
N ARG A 268 -3.94 5.65 20.59
CA ARG A 268 -4.92 4.59 20.86
C ARG A 268 -4.32 3.20 20.63
N MET A 269 -3.61 3.02 19.51
CA MET A 269 -3.09 1.73 19.05
C MET A 269 -1.66 1.40 19.51
N MET A 270 -0.88 2.37 19.99
CA MET A 270 0.51 2.14 20.35
C MET A 270 0.66 1.16 21.53
N SER A 271 1.75 0.39 21.50
CA SER A 271 2.20 -0.41 22.64
C SER A 271 3.10 0.41 23.58
N ASN A 272 3.20 0.00 24.85
CA ASN A 272 4.16 0.58 25.81
C ASN A 272 5.56 -0.01 25.60
N SER A 273 6.13 0.18 24.40
CA SER A 273 7.50 -0.20 24.07
C SER A 273 8.38 1.05 23.97
N GLU A 274 9.69 0.89 24.16
CA GLU A 274 10.66 1.97 23.96
C GLU A 274 10.56 2.57 22.56
N SER A 275 10.42 1.73 21.53
CA SER A 275 10.23 2.19 20.14
C SER A 275 8.95 3.00 19.96
N GLY A 276 7.83 2.58 20.56
CA GLY A 276 6.57 3.31 20.51
C GLY A 276 6.66 4.65 21.25
N ILE A 277 7.25 4.67 22.43
CA ILE A 277 7.47 5.90 23.19
C ILE A 277 8.37 6.88 22.43
N ASN A 278 9.46 6.40 21.83
CA ASN A 278 10.36 7.25 21.07
C ASN A 278 9.67 7.83 19.83
N PHE A 279 8.85 7.02 19.15
CA PHE A 279 8.09 7.50 18.01
C PHE A 279 6.99 8.50 18.42
N LEU A 280 6.32 8.30 19.56
CA LEU A 280 5.41 9.30 20.15
C LEU A 280 6.13 10.63 20.37
N LYS A 281 7.28 10.61 21.07
CA LYS A 281 8.07 11.82 21.35
C LYS A 281 8.47 12.54 20.06
N LYS A 282 8.82 11.78 19.03
CA LYS A 282 9.15 12.31 17.70
C LYS A 282 7.96 13.03 17.08
N LEU A 283 6.79 12.40 17.00
CA LEU A 283 5.57 13.03 16.48
C LEU A 283 5.25 14.35 17.21
N LEU A 284 5.40 14.37 18.54
CA LEU A 284 5.22 15.59 19.33
C LEU A 284 6.24 16.67 18.99
N ASN A 285 7.52 16.32 18.90
CA ASN A 285 8.58 17.26 18.49
C ASN A 285 8.38 17.79 17.07
N ASP A 286 7.64 17.06 16.25
CA ASP A 286 7.33 17.40 14.87
C ASP A 286 6.11 18.32 14.74
N GLY A 287 5.38 18.54 15.83
CA GLY A 287 4.24 19.46 15.89
C GLY A 287 2.88 18.79 16.08
N ALA A 288 2.83 17.50 16.39
CA ALA A 288 1.56 16.83 16.70
C ALA A 288 0.93 17.38 17.99
N ASP A 289 -0.34 17.76 17.94
CA ASP A 289 -1.04 18.39 19.06
C ASP A 289 -1.71 17.35 19.99
N LEU A 290 -1.32 17.37 21.27
CA LEU A 290 -1.88 16.54 22.33
C LEU A 290 -3.32 16.91 22.72
N TYR A 291 -3.75 18.11 22.36
CA TYR A 291 -5.02 18.70 22.79
C TYR A 291 -6.07 18.75 21.70
N GLN A 292 -5.73 18.41 20.46
CA GLN A 292 -6.71 18.36 19.38
C GLN A 292 -7.69 17.20 19.61
N PRO A 293 -8.99 17.47 19.76
CA PRO A 293 -9.96 16.44 20.03
C PRO A 293 -10.18 15.56 18.80
N SER A 294 -10.49 14.29 19.06
CA SER A 294 -11.05 13.36 18.08
C SER A 294 -12.40 12.84 18.56
N THR A 295 -13.34 12.63 17.64
CA THR A 295 -14.65 12.10 17.99
C THR A 295 -14.58 10.59 18.23
N TRP A 296 -14.81 10.18 19.48
CA TRP A 296 -14.72 8.78 19.90
C TRP A 296 -15.96 8.37 20.71
N TYR A 297 -16.75 7.42 20.21
CA TYR A 297 -18.04 7.03 20.80
C TYR A 297 -18.99 8.21 21.07
N SER A 298 -19.04 9.20 20.18
CA SER A 298 -19.86 10.42 20.30
C SER A 298 -19.43 11.38 21.42
N ALA A 299 -18.22 11.22 21.97
CA ALA A 299 -17.60 12.16 22.87
C ALA A 299 -16.26 12.63 22.26
N ASP A 300 -15.91 13.88 22.52
CA ASP A 300 -14.61 14.39 22.13
C ASP A 300 -13.54 13.89 23.10
N LYS A 301 -12.45 13.37 22.54
CA LYS A 301 -11.33 12.85 23.32
C LYS A 301 -10.02 13.27 22.68
N THR A 302 -9.16 13.87 23.48
CA THR A 302 -7.83 14.30 23.04
C THR A 302 -6.83 13.15 23.13
N PRO A 303 -5.70 13.19 22.40
CA PRO A 303 -4.59 12.28 22.61
C PRO A 303 -4.13 12.24 24.07
N LEU A 304 -4.07 13.39 24.76
CA LEU A 304 -3.68 13.46 26.16
C LEU A 304 -4.67 12.72 27.08
N ASP A 305 -5.96 12.72 26.77
CA ASP A 305 -6.96 11.95 27.52
C ASP A 305 -6.74 10.45 27.38
N VAL A 306 -6.37 9.99 26.18
CA VAL A 306 -6.03 8.57 25.96
C VAL A 306 -4.74 8.22 26.70
N ILE A 307 -3.74 9.10 26.71
CA ILE A 307 -2.49 8.93 27.48
C ILE A 307 -2.78 8.83 28.98
N ALA A 308 -3.72 9.65 29.49
CA ALA A 308 -4.13 9.64 30.89
C ALA A 308 -4.71 8.29 31.34
N GLU A 309 -5.20 7.46 30.42
CA GLU A 309 -5.75 6.13 30.70
C GLU A 309 -4.72 5.00 30.55
N LYS A 310 -3.58 5.27 29.91
CA LYS A 310 -2.49 4.31 29.68
C LYS A 310 -1.51 4.22 30.85
N GLN A 311 -0.46 3.42 30.67
CA GLN A 311 0.61 3.20 31.65
C GLN A 311 1.37 4.50 31.93
N ALA A 312 1.87 4.63 33.16
CA ALA A 312 2.56 5.83 33.63
C ALA A 312 3.81 6.20 32.81
N ASP A 313 4.47 5.22 32.19
CA ASP A 313 5.67 5.46 31.36
C ASP A 313 5.36 6.31 30.13
N ILE A 314 4.19 6.13 29.51
CA ILE A 314 3.76 6.92 28.35
C ILE A 314 3.46 8.36 28.78
N LEU A 315 2.81 8.54 29.94
CA LEU A 315 2.59 9.88 30.50
C LEU A 315 3.92 10.56 30.85
N ALA A 316 4.84 9.85 31.51
CA ALA A 316 6.17 10.37 31.83
C ALA A 316 6.91 10.82 30.56
N ALA A 317 6.89 10.00 29.51
CA ALA A 317 7.49 10.33 28.23
C ALA A 317 6.94 11.61 27.60
N VAL A 318 5.63 11.84 27.70
CA VAL A 318 4.97 13.03 27.15
C VAL A 318 5.29 14.26 28.01
N LEU A 319 5.32 14.14 29.35
CA LEU A 319 5.74 15.23 30.25
C LEU A 319 7.20 15.64 30.01
N GLU A 320 8.10 14.69 29.77
CA GLU A 320 9.52 14.95 29.45
C GLU A 320 9.71 15.82 28.20
N THR A 321 8.74 15.86 27.28
CA THR A 321 8.82 16.74 26.10
C THR A 321 8.67 18.22 26.44
N GLY A 322 8.13 18.54 27.62
CA GLY A 322 7.82 19.91 28.04
C GLY A 322 6.63 20.54 27.31
N GLN A 323 5.91 19.79 26.48
CA GLN A 323 4.78 20.30 25.69
C GLN A 323 3.44 20.25 26.45
N VAL A 324 3.39 19.57 27.60
CA VAL A 324 2.18 19.47 28.42
C VAL A 324 2.06 20.68 29.33
N ASP A 325 1.03 21.49 29.12
CA ASP A 325 0.53 22.40 30.13
C ASP A 325 -0.20 21.59 31.22
N ILE A 326 0.48 21.42 32.36
CA ILE A 326 0.08 20.52 33.45
C ILE A 326 -1.26 20.90 34.09
N ASN A 327 -1.62 22.19 34.06
CA ASN A 327 -2.82 22.74 34.71
C ASN A 327 -3.86 23.24 33.72
N ARG A 328 -3.69 22.97 32.41
CA ARG A 328 -4.72 23.26 31.41
C ARG A 328 -6.01 22.54 31.77
N THR A 329 -7.13 23.25 31.64
CA THR A 329 -8.47 22.69 31.80
C THR A 329 -9.13 22.41 30.44
N ASP A 330 -9.96 21.38 30.39
CA ASP A 330 -10.92 21.21 29.29
C ASP A 330 -12.16 22.11 29.48
N ASP A 331 -13.15 21.95 28.61
CA ASP A 331 -14.40 22.72 28.62
C ASP A 331 -15.32 22.43 29.81
N GLU A 332 -14.99 21.42 30.63
CA GLU A 332 -15.68 21.12 31.90
C GLU A 332 -14.84 21.52 33.13
N GLY A 333 -13.75 22.26 32.93
CA GLY A 333 -12.84 22.67 33.99
C GLY A 333 -11.92 21.56 34.51
N ASN A 334 -11.87 20.38 33.88
CA ASN A 334 -11.03 19.27 34.33
C ASN A 334 -9.58 19.46 33.87
N THR A 335 -8.64 19.40 34.82
CA THR A 335 -7.21 19.27 34.51
C THR A 335 -6.83 17.82 34.21
N LEU A 336 -5.61 17.60 33.69
CA LEU A 336 -5.06 16.24 33.51
C LEU A 336 -5.08 15.43 34.82
N LEU A 337 -4.84 16.09 35.96
CA LEU A 337 -4.92 15.46 37.27
C LEU A 337 -6.35 15.01 37.61
N HIS A 338 -7.37 15.81 37.27
CA HIS A 338 -8.78 15.39 37.42
C HIS A 338 -9.06 14.14 36.58
N LYS A 339 -8.63 14.11 35.32
CA LYS A 339 -8.87 12.98 34.40
C LYS A 339 -8.20 11.69 34.89
N VAL A 340 -6.94 11.78 35.35
CA VAL A 340 -6.23 10.62 35.96
C VAL A 340 -6.94 10.12 37.21
N CYS A 341 -7.41 11.02 38.09
CA CYS A 341 -8.11 10.64 39.31
C CYS A 341 -9.52 10.07 39.05
N ALA A 342 -10.23 10.58 38.04
CA ALA A 342 -11.57 10.11 37.67
C ALA A 342 -11.57 8.73 36.99
N TYR A 343 -10.43 8.28 36.44
CA TYR A 343 -10.35 7.03 35.69
C TYR A 343 -10.83 5.82 36.51
N ASN A 344 -11.83 5.10 36.03
CA ASN A 344 -12.39 3.94 36.73
C ASN A 344 -11.44 2.74 36.59
N VAL A 345 -10.90 2.24 37.71
CA VAL A 345 -9.96 1.12 37.72
C VAL A 345 -10.65 -0.25 37.62
N ASN A 346 -11.98 -0.29 37.60
CA ASN A 346 -12.82 -1.49 37.43
C ASN A 346 -12.41 -2.66 38.35
N TYR A 347 -12.16 -2.36 39.62
CA TYR A 347 -11.70 -3.33 40.62
C TYR A 347 -10.32 -3.98 40.36
N GLU A 348 -9.51 -3.43 39.45
CA GLU A 348 -8.17 -3.95 39.14
C GLU A 348 -7.07 -3.23 39.94
N PRO A 349 -6.38 -3.91 40.89
CA PRO A 349 -5.37 -3.27 41.75
C PRO A 349 -4.18 -2.68 40.99
N GLU A 350 -3.79 -3.27 39.85
CA GLU A 350 -2.69 -2.75 39.04
C GLU A 350 -3.04 -1.40 38.39
N LYS A 351 -4.29 -1.21 37.93
CA LYS A 351 -4.76 0.10 37.42
C LYS A 351 -4.79 1.17 38.51
N ALA A 352 -5.09 0.80 39.76
CA ALA A 352 -4.99 1.71 40.90
C ALA A 352 -3.54 2.11 41.20
N LYS A 353 -2.57 1.17 41.09
CA LYS A 353 -1.13 1.49 41.20
C LYS A 353 -0.66 2.40 40.07
N GLU A 354 -1.11 2.17 38.83
CA GLU A 354 -0.82 3.06 37.70
C GLU A 354 -1.38 4.47 37.93
N THR A 355 -2.60 4.57 38.47
CA THR A 355 -3.19 5.86 38.86
C THR A 355 -2.32 6.57 39.88
N TYR A 356 -1.88 5.88 40.95
CA TYR A 356 -0.97 6.44 41.96
C TYR A 356 0.34 6.93 41.35
N ARG A 357 0.96 6.15 40.46
CA ARG A 357 2.20 6.53 39.75
C ARG A 357 2.00 7.79 38.91
N LYS A 358 0.91 7.86 38.14
CA LYS A 358 0.56 9.03 37.33
C LYS A 358 0.33 10.27 38.19
N VAL A 359 -0.44 10.17 39.28
CA VAL A 359 -0.65 11.30 40.20
C VAL A 359 0.67 11.80 40.78
N LYS A 360 1.56 10.90 41.19
CA LYS A 360 2.89 11.26 41.67
C LYS A 360 3.68 12.05 40.60
N LEU A 361 3.72 11.55 39.37
CA LEU A 361 4.38 12.23 38.25
C LEU A 361 3.81 13.62 37.99
N LEU A 362 2.48 13.77 38.01
CA LEU A 362 1.83 15.06 37.77
C LEU A 362 2.17 16.08 38.87
N ILE A 363 2.17 15.67 40.15
CA ILE A 363 2.57 16.53 41.27
C ILE A 363 4.04 16.93 41.16
N GLU A 364 4.93 15.98 40.83
CA GLU A 364 6.36 16.26 40.63
C GLU A 364 6.61 17.25 39.47
N ASN A 365 5.67 17.33 38.50
CA ASN A 365 5.68 18.28 37.39
C ASN A 365 4.82 19.53 37.63
N GLY A 366 4.36 19.78 38.87
CA GLY A 366 3.71 21.03 39.25
C GLY A 366 2.20 21.09 39.05
N ALA A 367 1.51 19.94 39.01
CA ALA A 367 0.05 19.92 39.00
C ALA A 367 -0.52 20.58 40.27
N ASP A 368 -1.44 21.52 40.09
CA ASP A 368 -2.18 22.15 41.17
C ASP A 368 -3.32 21.23 41.62
N ILE A 369 -3.16 20.66 42.82
CA ILE A 369 -4.11 19.72 43.40
C ILE A 369 -5.35 20.40 43.99
N THR A 370 -5.35 21.73 44.09
CA THR A 370 -6.41 22.52 44.73
C THR A 370 -7.47 23.01 43.75
N MET A 371 -7.19 22.95 42.44
CA MET A 371 -8.15 23.30 41.40
C MET A 371 -9.41 22.42 41.50
N SER A 372 -10.57 23.03 41.29
CA SER A 372 -11.85 22.36 41.14
C SER A 372 -12.38 22.52 39.72
N ASN A 373 -13.02 21.48 39.19
CA ASN A 373 -13.73 21.53 37.91
C ASN A 373 -15.08 22.27 38.04
N ASP A 374 -15.86 22.34 36.95
CA ASP A 374 -17.16 23.04 36.92
C ASP A 374 -18.26 22.39 37.79
N LYS A 375 -17.98 21.21 38.37
CA LYS A 375 -18.83 20.52 39.35
C LYS A 375 -18.34 20.71 40.79
N ASP A 376 -17.44 21.67 41.02
CA ASP A 376 -16.77 21.94 42.30
C ASP A 376 -15.98 20.73 42.85
N GLN A 377 -15.56 19.80 41.98
CA GLN A 377 -14.82 18.61 42.38
C GLN A 377 -13.32 18.84 42.21
N THR A 378 -12.53 18.61 43.25
CA THR A 378 -11.07 18.54 43.14
C THR A 378 -10.63 17.12 42.74
N ALA A 379 -9.38 16.98 42.30
CA ALA A 379 -8.79 15.68 42.02
C ALA A 379 -8.85 14.69 43.21
N LEU A 380 -8.75 15.21 44.45
CA LEU A 380 -8.90 14.41 45.67
C LEU A 380 -10.31 13.84 45.81
N MET A 381 -11.34 14.62 45.50
CA MET A 381 -12.73 14.17 45.56
C MET A 381 -12.97 13.04 44.56
N LEU A 382 -12.53 13.22 43.30
CA LEU A 382 -12.66 12.21 42.25
C LEU A 382 -11.92 10.89 42.57
N ALA A 383 -10.74 10.97 43.19
CA ALA A 383 -10.01 9.78 43.63
C ALA A 383 -10.69 9.07 44.80
N SER A 384 -11.44 9.79 45.65
CA SER A 384 -12.08 9.26 46.85
C SER A 384 -13.32 8.41 46.56
N ASP A 385 -13.88 8.51 45.34
CA ASP A 385 -15.04 7.72 44.90
C ASP A 385 -14.69 6.23 44.67
N ASP A 386 -13.41 5.85 44.73
CA ASP A 386 -12.93 4.49 44.50
C ASP A 386 -12.01 3.99 45.64
N ASN A 387 -12.48 3.01 46.40
CA ASN A 387 -11.77 2.45 47.55
C ASN A 387 -10.40 1.85 47.20
N LEU A 388 -10.14 1.46 45.95
CA LEU A 388 -8.83 0.95 45.55
C LEU A 388 -7.78 2.05 45.41
N LYS A 389 -8.19 3.32 45.31
CA LYS A 389 -7.30 4.48 45.16
C LYS A 389 -6.87 5.10 46.50
N ILE A 390 -6.99 4.37 47.62
CA ILE A 390 -6.65 4.91 48.96
C ILE A 390 -5.24 5.50 49.05
N LYS A 391 -4.26 4.91 48.35
CA LYS A 391 -2.89 5.46 48.30
C LYS A 391 -2.80 6.75 47.51
N THR A 392 -3.61 6.92 46.47
CA THR A 392 -3.71 8.16 45.71
C THR A 392 -4.35 9.26 46.56
N VAL A 393 -5.41 8.92 47.31
CA VAL A 393 -6.05 9.83 48.27
C VAL A 393 -5.06 10.27 49.36
N GLU A 394 -4.34 9.33 49.99
CA GLU A 394 -3.30 9.63 50.97
C GLU A 394 -2.21 10.55 50.40
N LEU A 395 -1.85 10.39 49.12
CA LEU A 395 -0.84 11.21 48.45
C LEU A 395 -1.33 12.65 48.25
N LEU A 396 -2.56 12.83 47.75
CA LEU A 396 -3.14 14.14 47.51
C LEU A 396 -3.38 14.92 48.82
N MET A 397 -3.81 14.25 49.90
CA MET A 397 -4.00 14.89 51.21
C MET A 397 -2.70 15.35 51.87
N LYS A 398 -1.56 14.72 51.58
CA LYS A 398 -0.27 15.13 52.16
C LYS A 398 0.28 16.41 51.54
N GLN A 399 -0.18 16.76 50.36
CA GLN A 399 0.30 17.88 49.57
C GLN A 399 -0.65 19.09 49.61
N SER A 400 -1.85 18.93 50.20
CA SER A 400 -2.94 19.92 50.28
C SER A 400 -2.81 20.91 51.43
#